data_AF-A0A2G5UGW8-F1
#
_entry.id   AF-A0A2G5UGW8-F1
#
_cell.length_a   1.000
_cell.length_b   1.000
_cell.length_c   1.000
_cell.angle_alpha   90.00
_cell.angle_beta   90.00
_cell.angle_gamma   90.00
#
_symmetry.space_group_name_H-M   'P 1'
#
loop_
_entity.id
_entity.type
_entity.pdbx_description
1 polymer ?
#
loop_
_entity_poly.entity_id
_entity_poly.type
_entity_poly.pdbx_seq_one_letter_code
_entity_poly.pdbx_strand_id
1 'polypeptide(L)' 'MLAAIGKPGATHHAFRRGGANHMRATGYSMEEIQARGRWRSLAGLQRYIKDVPRAQGCLHPQENGIGVEEDDEDFE' A
#
# COMPACT_ATOMS: atom_id res chain seq x y z
N MET A 1 18.50 10.92 4.65
CA MET A 1 17.49 10.64 5.70
C MET A 1 16.58 9.43 5.43
N LEU A 2 16.79 8.59 4.40
CA LEU A 2 16.15 7.26 4.29
C LEU A 2 17.18 6.13 4.02
N ALA A 3 18.27 6.45 3.32
CA ALA A 3 19.45 5.57 3.26
C ALA A 3 20.04 5.26 4.65
N ALA A 4 19.90 6.17 5.62
CA ALA A 4 20.39 5.99 6.99
C ALA A 4 19.62 4.92 7.79
N ILE A 5 18.42 4.52 7.34
CA ILE A 5 17.64 3.43 7.93
C ILE A 5 17.69 2.16 7.06
N GLY A 6 18.68 2.06 6.17
CA GLY A 6 18.89 0.86 5.33
C GLY A 6 17.89 0.70 4.18
N LYS A 7 17.11 1.72 3.83
CA LYS A 7 16.23 1.71 2.64
C LYS A 7 16.72 2.70 1.58
N PRO A 8 17.82 2.38 0.86
CA PRO A 8 18.23 3.13 -0.31
C PRO A 8 17.13 3.05 -1.39
N GLY A 9 16.88 4.14 -2.12
CA GLY A 9 15.83 4.19 -3.14
C GLY A 9 14.41 4.45 -2.62
N ALA A 10 14.16 4.37 -1.30
CA ALA A 10 12.87 4.75 -0.74
C ALA A 10 12.61 6.25 -0.94
N THR A 11 11.57 6.56 -1.70
CA THR A 11 11.13 7.93 -1.94
C THR A 11 9.93 8.27 -1.06
N HIS A 12 9.65 9.57 -0.89
CA HIS A 12 8.42 10.01 -0.25
C HIS A 12 7.15 9.44 -0.93
N HIS A 13 7.22 9.17 -2.24
CA HIS A 13 6.16 8.48 -2.98
C HIS A 13 5.93 7.04 -2.50
N ALA A 14 6.98 6.33 -2.07
CA ALA A 14 6.86 4.98 -1.52
C ALA A 14 6.05 4.98 -0.21
N PHE A 15 6.28 5.92 0.69
CA PHE A 15 5.49 6.06 1.92
C PHE A 15 4.03 6.42 1.63
N ARG A 16 3.80 7.32 0.68
CA ARG A 16 2.44 7.66 0.24
C ARG A 16 1.70 6.45 -0.31
N ARG A 17 2.37 5.62 -1.11
CA ARG A 17 1.82 4.36 -1.63
C ARG A 17 1.54 3.37 -0.50
N GLY A 18 2.52 3.12 0.37
CA GLY A 18 2.41 2.17 1.48
C GLY A 18 1.28 2.54 2.43
N GLY A 19 1.18 3.81 2.84
CA GLY A 19 0.12 4.29 3.72
C GLY A 19 -1.28 4.15 3.12
N ALA A 20 -1.45 4.47 1.83
CA ALA A 20 -2.73 4.28 1.13
C ALA A 20 -3.16 2.81 1.08
N ASN A 21 -2.21 1.90 0.77
CA ASN A 21 -2.48 0.46 0.72
C ASN A 21 -2.75 -0.13 2.09
N HIS A 22 -2.01 0.28 3.13
CA HIS A 22 -2.27 -0.15 4.49
C HIS A 22 -3.68 0.22 4.93
N MET A 23 -4.10 1.48 4.70
CA MET A 23 -5.47 1.90 5.01
C MET A 23 -6.51 1.08 4.23
N ARG A 24 -6.27 0.82 2.94
CA ARG A 24 -7.16 -0.03 2.14
C ARG A 24 -7.27 -1.45 2.70
N ALA A 25 -6.13 -2.05 3.08
CA ALA A 25 -6.09 -3.38 3.68
C ALA A 25 -6.80 -3.45 5.03
N THR A 26 -6.80 -2.36 5.80
CA THR A 26 -7.52 -2.26 7.09
C THR A 26 -9.01 -1.92 6.94
N GLY A 27 -9.51 -1.71 5.72
CA GLY A 27 -10.94 -1.55 5.44
C GLY A 27 -11.44 -0.10 5.28
N TYR A 28 -10.54 0.89 5.23
CA TYR A 28 -10.94 2.27 4.95
C TYR A 28 -11.55 2.40 3.55
N SER A 29 -12.55 3.29 3.43
CA SER A 29 -13.13 3.67 2.15
C SER A 29 -12.14 4.48 1.31
N MET A 30 -12.38 4.54 -0.01
CA MET A 30 -11.55 5.34 -0.90
C MET A 30 -11.61 6.84 -0.56
N GLU A 31 -12.76 7.34 -0.14
CA GLU A 31 -12.97 8.73 0.29
C GLU A 31 -12.21 9.05 1.58
N GLU A 32 -12.22 8.13 2.56
CA GLU A 32 -11.46 8.29 3.80
C GLU A 32 -9.95 8.32 3.56
N ILE A 33 -9.46 7.43 2.69
CA ILE A 33 -8.06 7.40 2.28
C ILE A 33 -7.69 8.68 1.51
N GLN A 34 -8.58 9.16 0.64
CA GLN A 34 -8.39 10.39 -0.10
C GLN A 34 -8.23 11.59 0.85
N ALA A 35 -9.14 11.73 1.80
CA ALA A 35 -9.13 12.81 2.78
C ALA A 35 -7.87 12.77 3.66
N ARG A 36 -7.57 11.60 4.26
CA ARG A 36 -6.41 11.42 5.15
C ARG A 36 -5.08 11.62 4.44
N GLY A 37 -4.94 11.09 3.23
CA GLY A 37 -3.74 11.24 2.42
C GLY A 37 -3.63 12.58 1.69
N ARG A 38 -4.62 13.46 1.83
CA ARG A 38 -4.72 14.77 1.15
C ARG A 38 -4.53 14.63 -0.37
N TRP A 39 -5.23 13.65 -0.94
CA TRP A 39 -5.20 13.38 -2.37
C TRP A 39 -6.10 14.39 -3.10
N ARG A 40 -5.58 15.00 -4.16
CA ARG A 40 -6.31 16.02 -4.94
C ARG A 40 -7.53 15.45 -5.68
N SER A 41 -7.55 14.13 -5.93
CA SER A 41 -8.67 13.43 -6.56
C SER A 41 -8.62 11.94 -6.25
N LEU A 42 -9.78 11.27 -6.35
CA LEU A 42 -9.89 9.81 -6.28
C LEU A 42 -9.07 9.13 -7.38
N ALA A 43 -9.12 9.62 -8.62
CA ALA A 43 -8.29 9.10 -9.72
C ALA A 43 -6.79 9.22 -9.44
N GLY A 44 -6.37 10.27 -8.71
CA GLY A 44 -4.99 10.42 -8.25
C GLY A 44 -4.58 9.35 -7.24
N LEU A 45 -5.48 9.02 -6.31
CA LEU A 45 -5.30 7.98 -5.30
C LEU A 45 -5.29 6.58 -5.93
N GLN A 46 -6.18 6.31 -6.87
CA GLN A 46 -6.38 4.97 -7.45
C GLN A 46 -5.12 4.42 -8.13
N ARG A 47 -4.25 5.30 -8.64
CA ARG A 47 -2.92 4.94 -9.17
C ARG A 47 -1.95 4.33 -8.14
N TYR A 48 -2.24 4.48 -6.85
CA TYR A 48 -1.40 4.02 -5.75
C TYR A 48 -1.99 2.83 -5.00
N ILE A 49 -3.27 2.52 -5.21
CA ILE A 49 -3.95 1.41 -4.55
C ILE A 49 -3.68 0.14 -5.37
N LYS A 50 -3.00 -0.84 -4.76
CA LYS A 50 -2.91 -2.20 -5.28
C LYS A 50 -4.25 -2.87 -5.01
N ASP A 51 -4.78 -3.59 -6.00
CA ASP A 51 -6.02 -4.33 -5.80
C ASP A 51 -5.74 -5.45 -4.79
N VAL A 52 -6.36 -5.36 -3.61
CA VAL A 52 -6.24 -6.35 -2.53
C VAL A 52 -7.52 -7.17 -2.52
N PRO A 53 -7.46 -8.52 -2.69
CA PRO A 53 -8.65 -9.39 -2.69
C PRO A 53 -9.56 -9.17 -1.49
N ARG A 54 -8.96 -8.88 -0.32
CA ARG A 54 -9.68 -8.55 0.92
C ARG A 54 -10.61 -7.34 0.79
N ALA A 55 -10.23 -6.34 -0.01
CA ALA A 55 -11.02 -5.13 -0.21
C ALA A 55 -12.13 -5.27 -1.26
N GLN A 56 -12.20 -6.42 -1.93
CA GLN A 56 -13.26 -6.83 -2.85
C GLN A 56 -14.27 -7.80 -2.18
N GLY A 57 -14.13 -8.05 -0.87
CA GLY A 57 -15.01 -8.97 -0.14
C GLY A 57 -14.63 -10.45 -0.28
N CYS A 58 -13.51 -10.75 -0.92
CA CYS A 58 -12.95 -12.11 -0.94
C CYS A 58 -12.27 -12.38 0.41
N LEU A 59 -12.99 -13.05 1.31
CA LEU A 59 -12.38 -13.66 2.49
C LEU A 59 -11.52 -14.83 2.00
N HIS A 60 -10.20 -14.68 2.03
CA HIS A 60 -9.32 -15.83 1.85
C HIS A 60 -9.56 -16.79 3.03
N PRO A 61 -9.90 -18.06 2.77
CA PRO A 61 -9.68 -19.09 3.77
C PRO A 61 -8.17 -19.16 4.02
N GLN A 62 -7.77 -19.36 5.27
CA GLN A 62 -6.39 -19.54 5.76
C GLN A 62 -5.77 -18.27 6.36
N GLU A 63 -6.24 -17.95 7.56
CA GLU A 63 -5.34 -17.88 8.70
C GLU A 63 -4.47 -19.16 8.74
N ASN A 64 -3.17 -19.04 8.47
CA ASN A 64 -2.08 -19.84 9.02
C ASN A 64 -0.78 -19.39 8.31
N GLY A 65 0.16 -18.91 9.11
CA GLY A 65 1.27 -18.07 8.66
C GLY A 65 2.18 -18.68 7.60
N ILE A 66 2.67 -17.83 6.71
CA ILE A 66 3.98 -17.84 6.06
C ILE A 66 4.20 -16.40 5.58
N GLY A 67 5.43 -15.91 5.74
CA GLY A 67 5.83 -14.54 5.46
C GLY A 67 5.44 -14.10 4.05
N VAL A 68 4.95 -12.87 3.93
CA VAL A 68 4.90 -12.20 2.64
C VAL A 68 6.34 -11.93 2.26
N GLU A 69 6.90 -12.81 1.43
CA GLU A 69 8.18 -12.57 0.78
C GLU A 69 8.02 -11.29 -0.04
N GLU A 70 8.72 -10.23 0.38
CA GLU A 70 8.91 -9.04 -0.44
C GLU A 70 9.73 -9.52 -1.64
N ASP A 71 9.08 -9.76 -2.79
CA ASP A 71 9.76 -9.84 -4.08
C ASP A 71 10.42 -8.48 -4.32
N ASP A 72 11.64 -8.34 -3.79
CA ASP A 72 12.61 -7.36 -4.25
C ASP A 72 12.96 -7.77 -5.69
N GLU A 73 12.22 -7.22 -6.65
CA GLU A 73 12.60 -7.26 -8.06
C GLU A 73 13.99 -6.62 -8.19
N ASP A 74 15.02 -7.47 -8.30
CA ASP A 74 16.35 -7.15 -8.78
C ASP A 74 16.22 -6.38 -10.10
N PHE A 75 16.63 -5.11 -10.11
CA PHE A 75 16.79 -4.34 -11.34
C PHE A 75 18.29 -4.10 -11.52
N GLU A 76 18.87 -4.84 -12.48
CA GLU A 76 20.22 -4.67 -13.02
C GLU A 76 20.41 -3.29 -13.71
#